data_AF-A0A7Z9WZA5-F1
#
_entry.id   AF-A0A7Z9WZA5-F1
#
_cell.length_a   1.000
_cell.length_b   1.000
_cell.length_c   1.000
_cell.angle_alpha   90.00
_cell.angle_beta   90.00
_cell.angle_gamma   90.00
#
_symmetry.space_group_name_H-M   'P 1'
#
loop_
_entity.id
_entity.type
_entity.pdbx_description
1 polymer ?
#
loop_
_entity_poly.entity_id
_entity_poly.type
_entity_poly.pdbx_seq_one_letter_code
_entity_poly.pdbx_strand_id
1 'polypeptide(L)' 'MIINDIGFIIGTTLMYSTPLIYTSLGGVITERSGIVNIGLEGMMFFGAFVGAAVAYFS' A
#
# COMPACT_ATOMS: atom_id res chain seq x y z
N MET A 1 23.58 10.43 13.70
CA MET A 1 22.30 11.16 13.52
C MET A 1 21.87 11.03 12.06
N ILE A 2 22.53 11.70 11.12
CA ILE A 2 22.21 11.66 9.66
C ILE A 2 22.03 10.24 9.07
N ILE A 3 22.93 9.30 9.38
CA ILE A 3 22.82 7.93 8.82
C ILE A 3 21.57 7.18 9.30
N ASN A 4 21.13 7.43 10.54
CA ASN A 4 19.93 6.83 11.10
C ASN A 4 18.68 7.46 10.47
N ASP A 5 18.70 8.77 10.23
CA ASP A 5 17.60 9.49 9.60
C ASP A 5 17.39 9.02 8.15
N ILE A 6 18.49 8.86 7.40
CA ILE A 6 18.46 8.29 6.04
C ILE A 6 17.94 6.85 6.06
N GLY A 7 18.43 6.02 7.00
CA GLY A 7 17.96 4.65 7.15
C GLY A 7 16.46 4.57 7.45
N PHE A 8 15.95 5.45 8.30
CA PHE A 8 14.52 5.56 8.61
C PHE A 8 13.69 5.93 7.37
N ILE A 9 14.08 6.98 6.64
CA ILE A 9 13.37 7.44 5.44
C ILE A 9 13.29 6.34 4.38
N ILE A 10 14.41 5.65 4.12
CA ILE A 10 14.46 4.55 3.14
C ILE A 10 13.56 3.40 3.60
N GLY A 11 13.64 3.01 4.88
CA GLY A 11 12.82 1.96 5.46
C GLY A 11 11.32 2.24 5.33
N THR A 12 10.89 3.45 5.70
CA THR A 12 9.48 3.85 5.56
C THR A 12 9.04 3.90 4.11
N THR A 13 9.91 4.39 3.21
CA THR A 13 9.59 4.49 1.77
C THR A 13 9.35 3.10 1.18
N LEU A 14 10.20 2.12 1.49
CA LEU A 14 10.04 0.74 1.01
C LEU A 14 8.82 0.05 1.61
N MET A 15 8.50 0.33 2.87
CA MET A 15 7.31 -0.22 3.54
C MET A 15 6.02 0.27 2.87
N TYR A 16 5.90 1.57 2.59
CA TYR A 16 4.71 2.15 1.96
C TYR A 16 4.66 1.95 0.44
N SER A 17 5.80 1.83 -0.25
CA SER A 17 5.81 1.63 -1.70
C SER A 17 5.13 0.33 -2.11
N THR A 18 5.29 -0.75 -1.34
CA THR A 18 4.71 -2.06 -1.63
C THR A 18 3.17 -2.01 -1.80
N PRO A 19 2.38 -1.58 -0.80
CA PRO A 19 0.93 -1.48 -0.97
C PRO A 19 0.51 -0.45 -2.01
N LEU A 20 1.24 0.65 -2.18
CA LEU A 20 0.96 1.67 -3.20
C LEU A 20 1.14 1.13 -4.62
N ILE A 21 2.16 0.30 -4.88
CA ILE A 21 2.38 -0.34 -6.19
C ILE A 21 1.24 -1.32 -6.51
N TYR A 22 0.80 -2.13 -5.54
CA TYR A 22 -0.33 -3.02 -5.75
C TYR A 22 -1.63 -2.27 -6.03
N THR A 23 -1.85 -1.17 -5.30
CA THR A 23 -2.99 -0.28 -5.51
C THR A 23 -2.93 0.32 -6.92
N SER A 24 -1.82 0.95 -7.32
CA SER A 24 -1.71 1.57 -8.65
C SER A 24 -1.86 0.57 -9.79
N LEU A 25 -1.34 -0.66 -9.64
CA LEU A 25 -1.52 -1.73 -10.61
C LEU A 25 -3.00 -2.10 -10.78
N GLY A 26 -3.76 -2.21 -9.68
CA GLY A 26 -5.20 -2.41 -9.73
C GLY A 26 -5.92 -1.27 -10.46
N GLY A 27 -5.50 -0.02 -10.20
CA GLY A 27 -5.99 1.17 -10.90
C GLY A 27 -5.83 1.07 -12.42
N VAL A 28 -4.61 0.78 -12.89
CA VAL A 28 -4.33 0.60 -14.32
C VAL A 28 -5.20 -0.49 -14.94
N ILE A 29 -5.39 -1.62 -14.25
CA ILE A 29 -6.27 -2.70 -14.74
C ILE A 29 -7.72 -2.22 -14.89
N THR A 30 -8.25 -1.48 -13.90
CA THR A 30 -9.62 -0.94 -13.98
C THR A 30 -9.78 0.12 -15.06
N GLU A 31 -8.81 1.01 -15.21
CA GLU A 31 -8.84 2.02 -16.27
C GLU A 31 -8.81 1.38 -17.67
N ARG A 32 -8.07 0.26 -17.81
CA ARG A 32 -8.03 -0.52 -19.06
C ARG A 32 -9.34 -1.22 -19.39
N SER A 33 -10.20 -1.49 -18.40
CA SER A 33 -11.57 -2.00 -18.62
C SER A 33 -12.60 -0.88 -18.87
N GLY A 34 -12.15 0.38 -18.91
CA GLY A 34 -13.02 1.54 -19.12
C GLY A 34 -13.74 2.02 -17.87
N ILE A 35 -13.33 1.55 -16.68
CA ILE A 35 -13.95 1.90 -15.40
C ILE A 35 -12.90 2.53 -14.49
N VAL A 36 -13.10 3.80 -14.10
CA VAL A 36 -12.24 4.45 -13.11
C VAL A 36 -12.67 4.01 -11.71
N ASN A 37 -11.80 3.32 -10.99
CA ASN A 37 -12.09 2.84 -9.65
C ASN A 37 -11.73 3.90 -8.59
N ILE A 38 -12.75 4.53 -8.02
CA ILE A 38 -12.59 5.55 -6.96
C ILE A 38 -12.36 4.90 -5.58
N GLY A 39 -12.64 3.60 -5.43
CA GLY A 39 -12.57 2.87 -4.17
C GLY A 39 -11.21 2.26 -3.84
N LEU A 40 -10.19 2.48 -4.68
CA LEU A 40 -8.86 1.86 -4.54
C LEU A 40 -8.16 2.18 -3.22
N GLU A 41 -8.30 3.41 -2.73
CA GLU A 41 -7.76 3.80 -1.42
C GLU A 41 -8.40 3.00 -0.28
N GLY A 42 -9.72 2.80 -0.34
CA GLY A 42 -10.44 1.97 0.62
C GLY A 42 -10.03 0.49 0.57
N MET A 43 -9.78 -0.05 -0.62
CA MET A 43 -9.29 -1.42 -0.79
C MET A 43 -7.89 -1.60 -0.17
N MET A 44 -7.01 -0.62 -0.32
CA MET A 44 -5.68 -0.61 0.31
C MET A 44 -5.79 -0.60 1.84
N PHE A 45 -6.61 0.29 2.41
CA PHE A 45 -6.82 0.36 3.86
C PHE A 45 -7.46 -0.90 4.43
N PHE A 46 -8.43 -1.48 3.71
CA PHE A 46 -9.07 -2.73 4.13
C PHE A 46 -8.07 -3.88 4.16
N GLY A 47 -7.20 -3.99 3.14
CA GLY A 47 -6.11 -4.96 3.12
C GLY A 47 -5.14 -4.78 4.30
N ALA A 48 -4.77 -3.54 4.62
CA ALA A 48 -3.93 -3.24 5.77
C ALA A 48 -4.59 -3.64 7.10
N PHE A 49 -5.90 -3.35 7.26
CA PHE A 49 -6.67 -3.74 8.44
C PHE A 49 -6.74 -5.26 8.61
N VAL A 50 -7.08 -5.99 7.54
CA VAL A 50 -7.14 -7.45 7.56
C VAL A 50 -5.77 -8.04 7.87
N GLY A 51 -4.70 -7.53 7.28
CA GLY A 51 -3.33 -7.98 7.57
C GLY A 51 -2.96 -7.79 9.05
N ALA A 52 -3.28 -6.62 9.62
CA ALA A 52 -3.05 -6.36 11.04
C ALA A 52 -3.90 -7.26 11.95
N ALA A 53 -5.18 -7.46 11.62
CA ALA A 53 -6.07 -8.33 12.38
C ALA A 53 -5.59 -9.80 12.36
N VAL A 54 -5.20 -10.32 11.19
CA VAL A 54 -4.68 -11.68 11.06
C VAL A 54 -3.36 -11.83 11.82
N ALA A 55 -2.44 -10.87 11.72
CA ALA A 55 -1.19 -10.89 12.47
C ALA A 55 -1.39 -10.82 13.99
N TYR A 56 -2.50 -10.25 14.46
CA TYR A 56 -2.85 -10.22 15.89
C TYR A 56 -3.40 -11.57 16.40
N PHE A 57 -4.14 -12.30 15.58
CA PHE A 57 -4.76 -13.59 15.95
C PHE A 57 -3.91 -14.82 15.60
N SER A 58 -2.84 -14.65 14.82
CA SER A 58 -1.85 -15.69 14.47
C SER A 58 -0.66 -15.67 15.42
#